data_AF-A0A1I6IDV0-F1
#
_entry.id   AF-A0A1I6IDV0-F1
#
_cell.length_a   1.000
_cell.length_b   1.000
_cell.length_c   1.000
_cell.angle_alpha   90.00
_cell.angle_beta   90.00
_cell.angle_gamma   90.00
#
_symmetry.space_group_name_H-M   'P 1'
#
loop_
_entity.id
_entity.type
_entity.pdbx_description
1 polymer ?
#
loop_
_entity_poly.entity_id
_entity_poly.type
_entity_poly.pdbx_seq_one_letter_code
_entity_poly.pdbx_strand_id
1 'polypeptide(L)'
;MKRPIHFLFIIISLLVYNTSFAQEDIRNTEVVNSVFNALKTQSEKEFLKILPTTSEVEYLIPIVKNAQPKENIPSVDTIISKFEIKVIENFKNISKRGNSFGVLWEDIILEKVSYKSNPDHNVPIERGSITMECSSNDKKFLIVLKKSYKIQDTWRVMDPIKFTLL
;
A
#
# COMPACT_ATOMS: atom_id res chain seq x y z
N MET A 1 -30.82 14.52 -46.61
CA MET A 1 -30.70 14.45 -45.13
C MET A 1 -29.22 14.47 -44.75
N LYS A 2 -28.71 15.59 -44.23
CA LYS A 2 -27.29 15.77 -43.86
C LYS A 2 -27.15 15.98 -42.35
N ARG A 3 -27.23 14.92 -41.54
CA ARG A 3 -26.77 14.94 -40.13
C ARG A 3 -26.35 13.55 -39.62
N PRO A 4 -25.14 13.06 -39.95
CA PRO A 4 -24.49 12.02 -39.15
C PRO A 4 -23.36 12.55 -38.26
N ILE A 5 -22.89 13.79 -38.46
CA ILE A 5 -21.65 14.29 -37.83
C ILE A 5 -21.84 14.72 -36.36
N HIS A 6 -23.03 15.20 -35.97
CA HIS A 6 -23.27 15.64 -34.60
C HIS A 6 -23.37 14.50 -33.57
N PHE A 7 -23.79 13.30 -33.98
CA PHE A 7 -23.84 12.15 -33.07
C PHE A 7 -22.45 11.62 -32.73
N LEU A 8 -21.50 11.67 -33.67
CA LEU A 8 -20.13 11.22 -33.44
C LEU A 8 -19.42 12.09 -32.40
N PHE A 9 -19.65 13.40 -32.42
CA PHE A 9 -19.08 14.33 -31.44
C PHE A 9 -19.58 14.06 -30.02
N ILE A 10 -20.85 13.68 -29.85
CA ILE A 10 -21.45 13.40 -28.54
C ILE A 10 -20.86 12.11 -27.94
N ILE A 11 -20.64 11.09 -28.75
CA ILE A 11 -20.03 9.82 -28.31
C ILE A 11 -18.57 10.01 -27.90
N ILE A 12 -17.79 10.80 -28.65
CA ILE A 12 -16.39 11.11 -28.29
C ILE A 12 -16.36 11.94 -27.00
N SER A 13 -17.29 12.89 -26.82
CA SER A 13 -17.36 13.70 -25.61
C SER A 13 -17.71 12.85 -24.38
N LEU A 14 -18.64 11.89 -24.50
CA LEU A 14 -18.99 10.95 -23.43
C LEU A 14 -17.87 9.97 -23.08
N LEU A 15 -17.01 9.60 -24.04
CA LEU A 15 -15.84 8.75 -23.80
C LEU A 15 -14.72 9.54 -23.09
N VAL A 16 -14.48 10.80 -23.45
CA VAL A 16 -13.46 11.64 -22.79
C VAL A 16 -13.88 12.02 -21.36
N TYR A 17 -15.17 12.15 -21.08
CA TYR A 17 -15.67 12.39 -19.72
C TYR A 17 -15.65 11.14 -18.82
N ASN A 18 -15.62 9.92 -19.38
CA ASN A 18 -15.55 8.68 -18.61
C ASN A 18 -14.13 8.10 -18.47
N THR A 19 -13.11 8.67 -19.15
CA THR A 19 -11.71 8.28 -18.94
C THR A 19 -11.06 8.88 -17.69
N SER A 20 -11.81 9.62 -16.88
CA SER A 20 -11.54 9.74 -15.43
C SER A 20 -12.06 8.48 -14.73
N PHE A 21 -11.60 7.30 -15.17
CA PHE A 21 -11.71 6.11 -14.32
C PHE A 21 -11.08 6.50 -12.99
N ALA A 22 -11.90 6.51 -11.94
CA ALA A 22 -11.55 6.97 -10.61
C ALA A 22 -10.19 6.40 -10.22
N GLN A 23 -9.15 7.24 -10.26
CA GLN A 23 -7.88 6.89 -9.65
C GLN A 23 -8.23 6.72 -8.17
N GLU A 24 -8.12 5.47 -7.69
CA GLU A 24 -8.41 5.15 -6.28
C GLU A 24 -7.74 6.20 -5.41
N ASP A 25 -8.51 6.83 -4.52
CA ASP A 25 -7.97 7.83 -3.61
C ASP A 25 -7.10 7.12 -2.58
N ILE A 26 -5.83 6.94 -2.94
CA ILE A 26 -4.86 6.17 -2.17
C ILE A 26 -4.76 6.66 -0.72
N ARG A 27 -5.01 7.96 -0.48
CA ARG A 27 -4.98 8.56 0.86
C ARG A 27 -6.01 7.93 1.78
N ASN A 28 -7.17 7.57 1.24
CA ASN A 28 -8.31 7.07 2.00
C ASN A 28 -8.39 5.53 2.03
N THR A 29 -7.37 4.84 1.56
CA THR A 29 -7.30 3.38 1.61
C THR A 29 -7.07 2.85 3.02
N GLU A 30 -7.55 1.64 3.29
CA GLU A 30 -7.38 0.97 4.58
C GLU A 30 -5.88 0.89 4.97
N VAL A 31 -5.00 0.56 4.02
CA VAL A 31 -3.56 0.42 4.31
C VAL A 31 -2.94 1.71 4.85
N VAL A 32 -3.28 2.87 4.28
CA VAL A 32 -2.76 4.17 4.72
C VAL A 32 -3.30 4.51 6.09
N ASN A 33 -4.61 4.31 6.29
CA ASN A 33 -5.26 4.57 7.57
C ASN A 33 -4.71 3.67 8.69
N SER A 34 -4.53 2.39 8.43
CA SER A 34 -3.96 1.43 9.39
C SER A 34 -2.52 1.75 9.75
N VAL A 35 -1.66 2.07 8.76
CA VAL A 35 -0.27 2.47 9.05
C VAL A 35 -0.24 3.77 9.86
N PHE A 36 -1.01 4.78 9.45
CA PHE A 36 -1.04 6.07 10.13
C PHE A 36 -1.54 5.94 11.57
N ASN A 37 -2.67 5.25 11.78
CA ASN A 37 -3.24 5.05 13.09
C ASN A 37 -2.36 4.17 13.98
N ALA A 38 -1.73 3.14 13.44
CA ALA A 38 -0.80 2.30 14.18
C ALA A 38 0.42 3.09 14.67
N LEU A 39 1.00 3.94 13.81
CA LEU A 39 2.07 4.84 14.22
C LEU A 39 1.57 5.83 15.27
N LYS A 40 0.41 6.48 15.08
CA LYS A 40 -0.12 7.46 16.02
C LYS A 40 -0.40 6.87 17.41
N THR A 41 -0.97 5.67 17.45
CA THR A 41 -1.37 4.96 18.68
C THR A 41 -0.29 4.02 19.22
N GLN A 42 0.84 3.88 18.53
CA GLN A 42 1.90 2.92 18.85
C GLN A 42 1.39 1.48 19.00
N SER A 43 0.40 1.09 18.18
CA SER A 43 -0.29 -0.21 18.29
C SER A 43 0.21 -1.22 17.25
N GLU A 44 0.92 -2.26 17.72
CA GLU A 44 1.32 -3.41 16.89
C GLU A 44 0.10 -4.09 16.24
N LYS A 45 -1.01 -4.21 16.99
CA LYS A 45 -2.24 -4.85 16.50
C LYS A 45 -2.84 -4.11 15.31
N GLU A 46 -2.84 -2.78 15.34
CA GLU A 46 -3.30 -1.98 14.20
C GLU A 46 -2.33 -2.11 13.03
N PHE A 47 -1.02 -2.18 13.30
CA PHE A 47 0.00 -2.32 12.27
C PHE A 47 -0.11 -3.66 11.55
N LEU A 48 -0.46 -4.75 12.23
CA LEU A 48 -0.62 -6.08 11.63
C LEU A 48 -1.77 -6.15 10.62
N LYS A 49 -2.76 -5.25 10.66
CA LYS A 49 -3.89 -5.24 9.70
C LYS A 49 -3.46 -4.96 8.25
N ILE A 50 -2.23 -4.45 8.05
CA ILE A 50 -1.67 -4.18 6.73
C ILE A 50 -1.20 -5.45 6.01
N LEU A 51 -1.04 -6.55 6.75
CA LEU A 51 -0.58 -7.83 6.23
C LEU A 51 -1.69 -8.53 5.46
N PRO A 52 -1.33 -9.37 4.48
CA PRO A 52 -2.32 -10.20 3.82
C PRO A 52 -2.94 -11.21 4.81
N THR A 53 -4.21 -11.53 4.62
CA THR A 53 -4.91 -12.58 5.35
C THR A 53 -4.54 -13.96 4.82
N THR A 54 -4.89 -15.02 5.57
CA THR A 54 -4.73 -16.42 5.12
C THR A 54 -5.34 -16.65 3.73
N SER A 55 -6.57 -16.19 3.50
CA SER A 55 -7.25 -16.37 2.20
C SER A 55 -6.58 -15.59 1.07
N GLU A 56 -6.06 -14.40 1.36
CA GLU A 56 -5.30 -13.61 0.39
C GLU A 56 -3.97 -14.31 0.04
N VAL A 57 -3.27 -14.88 1.02
CA VAL A 57 -2.05 -15.66 0.75
C VAL A 57 -2.39 -16.92 -0.06
N GLU A 58 -3.44 -17.65 0.29
CA GLU A 58 -3.92 -18.82 -0.48
C GLU A 58 -4.25 -18.46 -1.93
N TYR A 59 -4.87 -17.30 -2.15
CA TYR A 59 -5.14 -16.77 -3.48
C TYR A 59 -3.85 -16.47 -4.27
N LEU A 60 -2.81 -15.97 -3.61
CA LEU A 60 -1.53 -15.64 -4.24
C LEU A 60 -0.70 -16.87 -4.64
N ILE A 61 -0.74 -17.96 -3.87
CA ILE A 61 0.08 -19.16 -4.09
C ILE A 61 0.03 -19.68 -5.54
N PRO A 62 -1.15 -19.95 -6.14
CA PRO A 62 -1.21 -20.47 -7.51
C PRO A 62 -0.69 -19.45 -8.54
N ILE A 63 -0.89 -18.16 -8.31
CA ILE A 63 -0.39 -17.10 -9.20
C ILE A 63 1.14 -17.09 -9.19
N VAL A 64 1.74 -17.15 -8.00
CA VAL A 64 3.20 -17.23 -7.83
C VAL A 64 3.75 -18.53 -8.43
N LYS A 65 3.11 -19.68 -8.23
CA LYS A 65 3.54 -20.95 -8.86
C LYS A 65 3.48 -20.90 -10.38
N ASN A 66 2.46 -20.27 -10.96
CA ASN A 66 2.38 -20.14 -12.42
C ASN A 66 3.50 -19.25 -12.96
N ALA A 67 3.83 -18.18 -12.25
CA ALA A 67 4.93 -17.28 -12.58
C ALA A 67 6.31 -17.93 -12.38
N GLN A 68 6.44 -18.76 -11.33
CA GLN A 68 7.68 -19.34 -10.86
C GLN A 68 7.47 -20.83 -10.50
N PRO A 69 7.37 -21.73 -11.50
CA PRO A 69 6.96 -23.13 -11.28
C PRO A 69 7.88 -23.96 -10.40
N LYS A 70 9.13 -23.52 -10.23
CA LYS A 70 10.16 -24.21 -9.44
C LYS A 70 10.31 -23.65 -8.02
N GLU A 71 9.56 -22.60 -7.67
CA GLU A 71 9.61 -21.97 -6.35
C GLU A 71 9.06 -22.95 -5.28
N ASN A 72 9.85 -23.24 -4.25
CA ASN A 72 9.35 -23.98 -3.10
C ASN A 72 8.60 -23.03 -2.16
N ILE A 73 7.28 -23.02 -2.26
CA ILE A 73 6.42 -22.14 -1.46
C ILE A 73 6.13 -22.81 -0.10
N PRO A 74 6.48 -22.16 1.03
CA PRO A 74 6.15 -22.67 2.37
C PRO A 74 4.64 -22.78 2.63
N SER A 75 4.23 -23.41 3.73
CA SER A 75 2.83 -23.41 4.14
C SER A 75 2.34 -21.98 4.43
N VAL A 76 1.02 -21.75 4.26
CA VAL A 76 0.39 -20.45 4.49
C VAL A 76 0.67 -19.94 5.91
N ASP A 77 0.50 -20.78 6.92
CA ASP A 77 0.79 -20.42 8.32
C ASP A 77 2.25 -20.00 8.50
N THR A 78 3.19 -20.70 7.87
CA THR A 78 4.61 -20.35 7.93
C THR A 78 4.88 -18.99 7.28
N ILE A 79 4.19 -18.67 6.18
CA ILE A 79 4.31 -17.38 5.48
C ILE A 79 3.78 -16.26 6.38
N ILE A 80 2.56 -16.41 6.91
CA ILE A 80 1.91 -15.42 7.78
C ILE A 80 2.77 -15.15 9.02
N SER A 81 3.16 -16.17 9.78
CA SER A 81 3.97 -15.97 10.99
C SER A 81 5.30 -15.29 10.71
N LYS A 82 5.96 -15.61 9.58
CA LYS A 82 7.21 -14.93 9.18
C LYS A 82 6.97 -13.46 8.84
N PHE A 83 5.85 -13.12 8.21
CA PHE A 83 5.50 -11.74 7.92
C PHE A 83 5.19 -10.96 9.19
N GLU A 84 4.40 -11.52 10.11
CA GLU A 84 4.07 -10.89 11.40
C GLU A 84 5.32 -10.54 12.19
N ILE A 85 6.25 -11.49 12.37
CA ILE A 85 7.51 -11.27 13.10
C ILE A 85 8.30 -10.11 12.47
N LYS A 86 8.49 -10.14 11.15
CA LYS A 86 9.26 -9.12 10.44
C LYS A 86 8.60 -7.75 10.49
N VAL A 87 7.28 -7.68 10.37
CA VAL A 87 6.52 -6.43 10.38
C VAL A 87 6.51 -5.81 11.77
N ILE A 88 6.36 -6.60 12.84
CA ILE A 88 6.47 -6.13 14.22
C ILE A 88 7.88 -5.60 14.51
N GLU A 89 8.92 -6.33 14.09
CA GLU A 89 10.31 -5.86 14.26
C GLU A 89 10.54 -4.53 13.52
N ASN A 90 10.06 -4.43 12.28
CA ASN A 90 10.14 -3.22 11.49
C ASN A 90 9.38 -2.05 12.13
N PHE A 91 8.18 -2.29 12.67
CA PHE A 91 7.40 -1.29 13.41
C PHE A 91 8.17 -0.74 14.61
N LYS A 92 8.71 -1.63 15.46
CA LYS A 92 9.51 -1.25 16.63
C LYS A 92 10.72 -0.41 16.24
N ASN A 93 11.39 -0.78 15.15
CA ASN A 93 12.53 -0.05 14.63
C ASN A 93 12.15 1.34 14.10
N ILE A 94 10.99 1.47 13.43
CA ILE A 94 10.46 2.76 12.99
C ILE A 94 10.15 3.64 14.21
N SER A 95 9.39 3.12 15.18
CA SER A 95 9.01 3.83 16.41
C SER A 95 10.23 4.33 17.17
N LYS A 96 11.21 3.43 17.42
CA LYS A 96 12.47 3.78 18.11
C LYS A 96 13.24 4.85 17.35
N ARG A 97 13.32 4.75 16.03
CA ARG A 97 14.04 5.70 15.19
C ARG A 97 13.36 7.07 15.18
N GLY A 98 12.04 7.15 15.03
CA GLY A 98 11.33 8.43 15.11
C GLY A 98 11.47 9.08 16.49
N ASN A 99 11.37 8.29 17.58
CA ASN A 99 11.62 8.79 18.94
C ASN A 99 13.02 9.40 19.07
N SER A 100 14.05 8.76 18.49
CA SER A 100 15.42 9.28 18.52
C SER A 100 15.60 10.62 17.79
N PHE A 101 14.66 10.98 16.90
CA PHE A 101 14.62 12.26 16.20
C PHE A 101 13.63 13.27 16.83
N GLY A 102 13.02 12.92 17.96
CA GLY A 102 12.04 13.78 18.65
C GLY A 102 10.66 13.79 17.99
N VAL A 103 10.31 12.79 17.17
CA VAL A 103 8.95 12.64 16.65
C VAL A 103 8.02 12.27 17.81
N LEU A 104 7.01 13.10 18.05
CA LEU A 104 5.89 12.78 18.94
C LEU A 104 4.84 12.04 18.12
N TRP A 105 4.80 10.72 18.26
CA TRP A 105 3.94 9.87 17.44
C TRP A 105 2.46 10.17 17.59
N GLU A 106 2.00 10.49 18.80
CA GLU A 106 0.60 10.85 19.06
C GLU A 106 0.16 12.12 18.32
N ASP A 107 1.10 13.01 18.01
CA ASP A 107 0.86 14.31 17.37
C ASP A 107 1.16 14.32 15.87
N ILE A 108 1.41 13.16 15.26
CA ILE A 108 1.68 13.11 13.82
C ILE A 108 0.48 13.59 13.01
N ILE A 109 0.78 14.31 11.92
CA ILE A 109 -0.18 14.79 10.94
C ILE A 109 0.19 14.19 9.58
N LEU A 110 -0.80 13.66 8.86
CA LEU A 110 -0.63 13.19 7.48
C LEU A 110 -0.85 14.34 6.51
N GLU A 111 0.24 14.84 5.94
CA GLU A 111 0.22 15.99 5.03
C GLU A 111 -0.21 15.55 3.62
N LYS A 112 0.44 14.51 3.11
CA LYS A 112 0.29 14.06 1.73
C LYS A 112 0.56 12.58 1.60
N VAL A 113 -0.15 11.96 0.66
CA VAL A 113 0.09 10.59 0.23
C VAL A 113 0.36 10.61 -1.25
N SER A 114 1.36 9.85 -1.69
CA SER A 114 1.65 9.66 -3.10
C SER A 114 1.80 8.18 -3.43
N TYR A 115 1.40 7.82 -4.64
CA TYR A 115 1.51 6.49 -5.19
C TYR A 115 2.45 6.51 -6.38
N LYS A 116 3.33 5.52 -6.45
CA LYS A 116 4.18 5.26 -7.61
C LYS A 116 4.07 3.79 -7.98
N SER A 117 3.49 3.50 -9.14
CA SER A 117 3.43 2.13 -9.67
C SER A 117 4.84 1.54 -9.79
N ASN A 118 4.99 0.27 -9.39
CA ASN A 118 6.24 -0.49 -9.48
C ASN A 118 5.97 -1.97 -9.82
N PRO A 119 5.37 -2.24 -10.99
CA PRO A 119 4.83 -3.55 -11.32
C PRO A 119 5.91 -4.65 -11.27
N ASP A 120 5.51 -5.85 -10.88
CA ASP A 120 6.33 -7.04 -11.02
C ASP A 120 5.95 -7.75 -12.31
N HIS A 121 6.89 -7.87 -13.26
CA HIS A 121 6.60 -8.49 -14.55
C HIS A 121 6.24 -9.97 -14.45
N ASN A 122 6.59 -10.63 -13.34
CA ASN A 122 6.30 -12.05 -13.16
C ASN A 122 4.95 -12.27 -12.47
N VAL A 123 4.44 -11.30 -11.71
CA VAL A 123 3.23 -11.47 -10.90
C VAL A 123 2.16 -10.49 -11.42
N PRO A 124 1.08 -10.98 -12.05
CA PRO A 124 0.03 -10.13 -12.65
C PRO A 124 -0.90 -9.54 -11.59
N ILE A 125 -0.33 -8.80 -10.65
CA ILE A 125 -1.02 -8.17 -9.53
C ILE A 125 -0.56 -6.72 -9.46
N GLU A 126 -1.51 -5.81 -9.28
CA GLU A 126 -1.18 -4.40 -9.16
C GLU A 126 -0.27 -4.18 -7.95
N ARG A 127 0.81 -3.43 -8.18
CA ARG A 127 1.86 -3.21 -7.21
C ARG A 127 2.39 -1.78 -7.31
N GLY A 128 2.59 -1.16 -6.16
CA GLY A 128 3.16 0.18 -6.08
C GLY A 128 3.91 0.45 -4.79
N SER A 129 4.59 1.59 -4.79
CA SER A 129 5.07 2.23 -3.58
C SER A 129 4.10 3.31 -3.13
N ILE A 130 3.68 3.26 -1.87
CA ILE A 130 2.86 4.31 -1.24
C ILE A 130 3.78 5.09 -0.29
N THR A 131 3.86 6.40 -0.46
CA THR A 131 4.66 7.28 0.39
C THR A 131 3.75 8.24 1.13
N MET A 132 3.84 8.21 2.46
CA MET A 132 3.16 9.13 3.36
C MET A 132 4.16 10.18 3.83
N GLU A 133 3.90 11.44 3.48
CA GLU A 133 4.59 12.62 4.02
C GLU A 133 3.87 13.02 5.31
N CYS A 134 4.59 12.97 6.42
CA CYS A 134 4.06 13.28 7.74
C CYS A 134 4.86 14.39 8.40
N SER A 135 4.21 15.08 9.34
CA SER A 135 4.83 16.06 10.22
C SER A 135 4.53 15.74 11.69
N SER A 136 5.40 16.19 12.59
CA SER A 136 5.21 16.18 14.05
C SER A 136 6.07 17.30 14.62
N ASN A 137 5.42 18.33 15.18
CA ASN A 137 6.08 19.59 15.58
C ASN A 137 6.91 20.20 14.43
N ASP A 138 8.21 20.42 14.66
CA ASP A 138 9.18 20.96 13.70
C ASP A 138 9.79 19.87 12.81
N LYS A 139 9.37 18.60 12.95
CA LYS A 139 9.91 17.47 12.18
C LYS A 139 9.01 17.13 11.00
N LYS A 140 9.63 16.90 9.85
CA LYS A 140 9.00 16.29 8.68
C LYS A 140 9.67 14.97 8.37
N PHE A 141 8.89 13.98 7.97
CA PHE A 141 9.40 12.65 7.69
C PHE A 141 8.52 11.92 6.68
N LEU A 142 9.10 10.86 6.12
CA LEU A 142 8.45 9.95 5.17
C LEU A 142 8.28 8.57 5.79
N ILE A 143 7.11 7.99 5.58
CA ILE A 143 6.84 6.56 5.73
C ILE A 143 6.61 5.99 4.34
N VAL A 144 7.46 5.05 3.91
CA VAL A 144 7.41 4.48 2.56
C VAL A 144 7.08 2.99 2.62
N LEU A 145 5.91 2.64 2.10
CA LEU A 145 5.47 1.26 1.84
C LEU A 145 6.00 0.88 0.45
N LYS A 146 7.18 0.25 0.37
CA LYS A 146 7.88 0.06 -0.92
C LYS A 146 7.19 -0.93 -1.86
N LYS A 147 6.64 -2.01 -1.33
CA LYS A 147 5.95 -3.05 -2.12
C LYS A 147 4.58 -3.32 -1.53
N SER A 148 3.65 -2.42 -1.83
CA SER A 148 2.24 -2.63 -1.58
C SER A 148 1.62 -3.35 -2.78
N TYR A 149 0.87 -4.41 -2.53
CA TYR A 149 0.17 -5.18 -3.55
C TYR A 149 -1.33 -5.02 -3.36
N LYS A 150 -2.09 -4.86 -4.44
CA LYS A 150 -3.55 -4.87 -4.39
C LYS A 150 -4.04 -6.30 -4.59
N ILE A 151 -4.42 -6.94 -3.49
CA ILE A 151 -4.89 -8.33 -3.45
C ILE A 151 -6.38 -8.30 -3.19
N GLN A 152 -7.20 -8.84 -4.11
CA GLN A 152 -8.66 -8.83 -3.99
C GLN A 152 -9.21 -7.43 -3.63
N ASP A 153 -8.76 -6.43 -4.39
CA ASP A 153 -9.08 -4.99 -4.20
C ASP A 153 -8.62 -4.34 -2.89
N THR A 154 -7.84 -5.04 -2.07
CA THR A 154 -7.27 -4.48 -0.84
C THR A 154 -5.76 -4.32 -0.93
N TRP A 155 -5.25 -3.16 -0.55
CA TRP A 155 -3.81 -2.92 -0.49
C TRP A 155 -3.19 -3.59 0.74
N ARG A 156 -2.19 -4.45 0.50
CA ARG A 156 -1.42 -5.14 1.54
C ARG A 156 0.06 -4.82 1.41
N VAL A 157 0.75 -4.74 2.54
CA VAL A 157 2.19 -4.48 2.60
C VAL A 157 2.94 -5.81 2.65
N MET A 158 3.82 -6.03 1.68
CA MET A 158 4.56 -7.30 1.51
C MET A 158 6.06 -7.15 1.76
N ASP A 159 6.53 -5.95 2.12
CA ASP A 159 7.95 -5.62 2.33
C ASP A 159 8.10 -4.64 3.50
N PRO A 160 9.24 -4.61 4.22
CA PRO A 160 9.41 -3.70 5.34
C PRO A 160 9.21 -2.23 4.96
N ILE A 161 8.58 -1.51 5.87
CA ILE A 161 8.28 -0.09 5.77
C ILE A 161 9.54 0.70 6.10
N LYS A 162 9.78 1.76 5.32
CA LYS A 162 10.95 2.64 5.51
C LYS A 162 10.53 3.95 6.15
N PHE A 163 11.19 4.31 7.25
CA PHE A 163 11.16 5.66 7.82
C PHE A 163 12.33 6.50 7.30
N THR A 164 12.11 7.76 6.97
CA THR A 164 13.16 8.72 6.58
C THR A 164 12.82 10.11 7.12
N LEU A 165 13.69 10.71 7.94
CA LEU A 165 13.57 12.11 8.34
C LEU A 165 13.94 13.02 7.15
N LEU A 166 13.22 14.12 6.97
CA LEU A 166 13.45 15.12 5.92
C LEU A 166 14.24 16.32 6.44
#